data_AF-A0AAP8N774-F1
#
_entry.id   AF-A0AAP8N774-F1
#
_cell.length_a   1.000
_cell.length_b   1.000
_cell.length_c   1.000
_cell.angle_alpha   90.00
_cell.angle_beta   90.00
_cell.angle_gamma   90.00
#
_symmetry.space_group_name_H-M   'P 1'
#
loop_
_entity.id
_entity.type
_entity.pdbx_description
1 polymer ?
#
loop_
_entity_poly.entity_id
_entity_poly.type
_entity_poly.pdbx_seq_one_letter_code
_entity_poly.pdbx_strand_id
1 'polypeptide(L)'
;GVDLSELGAPIMNGQISFGKSQILMRDYTKVEEIKFVIREMCEEVARRTRNAKKAGRTITLGIGYSREEFGGGFSHAFTMDEPTNIT
;
A
#
# COMPACT_ATOMS: atom_id res chain seq x y z
N GLY A 1 -28.88 -9.08 15.05
CA GLY A 1 -28.66 -10.40 14.43
C GLY A 1 -27.29 -10.87 14.86
N VAL A 2 -27.19 -12.10 15.35
CA VAL A 2 -25.90 -12.68 15.77
C VAL A 2 -25.25 -13.28 14.53
N ASP A 3 -24.01 -12.85 14.24
CA ASP A 3 -23.17 -13.42 13.18
C ASP A 3 -22.57 -14.75 13.68
N LEU A 4 -22.71 -15.79 12.87
CA LEU A 4 -22.30 -17.18 13.16
C LEU A 4 -21.14 -17.64 12.24
N SER A 5 -20.45 -16.71 11.61
CA SER A 5 -19.33 -17.04 10.73
C SER A 5 -18.17 -17.66 11.55
N GLU A 6 -17.72 -18.85 11.14
CA GLU A 6 -16.48 -19.43 11.66
C GLU A 6 -15.31 -18.53 11.25
N LEU A 7 -14.68 -17.87 12.22
CA LEU A 7 -13.41 -17.20 12.05
C LEU A 7 -12.38 -18.27 11.68
N GLY A 8 -12.16 -18.48 10.38
CA GLY A 8 -11.11 -19.36 9.87
C GLY A 8 -9.80 -19.05 10.60
N ALA A 9 -9.08 -20.09 11.00
CA ALA A 9 -7.89 -19.98 11.84
C ALA A 9 -7.00 -18.82 11.37
N PRO A 10 -6.58 -17.90 12.27
CA PRO A 10 -5.73 -16.80 11.86
C PRO A 10 -4.50 -17.40 11.18
N ILE A 11 -4.20 -16.97 9.95
CA ILE A 11 -2.98 -17.34 9.23
C ILE A 11 -1.82 -16.68 10.01
N MET A 12 -1.43 -17.31 11.12
CA MET A 12 -0.49 -16.73 12.11
C MET A 12 0.96 -16.81 11.64
N ASN A 13 1.25 -17.50 10.53
CA ASN A 13 2.60 -17.61 9.99
C ASN A 13 2.58 -17.53 8.46
N GLY A 14 3.24 -16.52 7.90
CA GLY A 14 3.85 -16.68 6.57
C GLY A 14 4.09 -15.41 5.78
N GLN A 15 3.14 -14.48 5.74
CA GLN A 15 3.25 -13.33 4.83
C GLN A 15 3.37 -12.02 5.59
N ILE A 16 4.61 -11.53 5.70
CA ILE A 16 4.90 -10.18 6.18
C ILE A 16 4.80 -9.24 4.97
N SER A 17 3.71 -8.47 4.90
CA SER A 17 3.57 -7.37 3.96
C SER A 17 3.88 -6.04 4.65
N PHE A 18 4.64 -5.17 3.98
CA PHE A 18 4.88 -3.81 4.45
C PHE A 18 4.01 -2.85 3.64
N GLY A 19 3.16 -2.10 4.34
CA GLY A 19 2.28 -1.10 3.72
C GLY A 19 2.19 0.16 4.56
N LYS A 20 1.86 1.27 3.89
CA LYS A 20 1.46 2.55 4.48
C LYS A 20 0.18 2.99 3.78
N SER A 21 -0.81 3.38 4.57
CA SER A 21 -2.05 3.96 4.09
C SER A 21 -2.24 5.30 4.79
N GLN A 22 -2.65 6.33 4.06
CA GLN A 22 -2.90 7.65 4.63
C GLN A 22 -4.16 8.24 4.02
N ILE A 23 -4.94 8.92 4.86
CA ILE A 23 -6.04 9.77 4.42
C ILE A 23 -5.45 11.17 4.19
N LEU A 24 -5.66 11.72 3.00
CA LEU A 24 -5.19 13.07 2.68
C LEU A 24 -6.16 14.11 3.26
N MET A 25 -5.59 15.17 3.86
CA MET A 25 -6.36 16.25 4.50
C MET A 25 -6.81 17.35 3.51
N ARG A 26 -6.36 17.24 2.25
CA ARG A 26 -6.71 18.14 1.15
C ARG A 26 -6.59 17.39 -0.17
N ASP A 27 -7.15 17.97 -1.22
CA ASP A 27 -6.98 17.47 -2.57
C ASP A 27 -5.62 17.90 -3.16
N TYR A 28 -4.99 16.97 -3.85
CA TYR A 28 -3.72 17.14 -4.52
C TYR A 28 -3.98 17.17 -6.03
N THR A 29 -3.96 18.35 -6.63
CA THR A 29 -4.28 18.55 -8.05
C THR A 29 -3.03 18.66 -8.92
N LYS A 30 -1.87 18.92 -8.32
CA LYS A 30 -0.58 18.99 -9.03
C LYS A 30 0.09 17.63 -9.06
N VAL A 31 0.46 17.19 -10.25
CA VAL A 31 1.12 15.90 -10.48
C VAL A 31 2.41 15.77 -9.66
N GLU A 32 3.15 16.86 -9.48
CA GLU A 32 4.38 16.91 -8.69
C GLU A 32 4.10 16.58 -7.22
N GLU A 33 3.07 17.19 -6.63
CA GLU A 33 2.71 16.94 -5.23
C GLU A 33 2.24 15.49 -5.02
N ILE A 34 1.47 14.94 -5.97
CA ILE A 34 1.04 13.53 -5.95
C ILE A 34 2.26 12.60 -5.99
N LYS A 35 3.22 12.87 -6.89
CA LYS A 35 4.47 12.10 -7.00
C LYS A 35 5.30 12.18 -5.72
N PHE A 36 5.38 13.35 -5.09
CA PHE A 36 6.11 13.50 -3.82
C PHE A 36 5.49 12.66 -2.71
N VAL A 37 4.16 12.68 -2.57
CA VAL A 37 3.45 11.87 -1.56
C VAL A 37 3.69 10.38 -1.79
N ILE A 38 3.53 9.89 -3.02
CA ILE A 38 3.78 8.48 -3.35
C ILE A 38 5.22 8.10 -3.02
N ARG A 39 6.18 8.95 -3.39
CA ARG A 39 7.60 8.72 -3.12
C ARG A 39 7.88 8.62 -1.62
N GLU A 40 7.35 9.53 -0.81
CA GLU A 40 7.49 9.49 0.65
C GLU A 40 6.95 8.17 1.23
N MET A 41 5.78 7.72 0.75
CA MET A 41 5.20 6.45 1.16
C MET A 41 6.07 5.25 0.78
N CYS A 42 6.63 5.25 -0.44
CA CYS A 42 7.56 4.22 -0.90
C CYS A 42 8.84 4.20 -0.05
N GLU A 43 9.42 5.35 0.26
CA GLU A 43 10.65 5.45 1.07
C GLU A 43 10.45 4.87 2.48
N GLU A 44 9.30 5.14 3.11
CA GLU A 44 8.99 4.59 4.43
C GLU A 44 8.80 3.06 4.39
N VAL A 45 8.02 2.56 3.42
CA VAL A 45 7.79 1.12 3.25
C VAL A 45 9.10 0.39 2.94
N ALA A 46 9.92 0.94 2.06
CA ALA A 46 11.24 0.40 1.72
C ALA A 46 12.16 0.38 2.95
N ARG A 47 12.18 1.46 3.76
CA ARG A 47 12.93 1.52 5.01
C ARG A 47 12.50 0.43 5.99
N ARG A 48 11.19 0.25 6.20
CA ARG A 48 10.66 -0.79 7.10
C ARG A 48 10.98 -2.21 6.62
N THR A 49 10.88 -2.43 5.31
CA THR A 49 11.23 -3.71 4.66
C THR A 49 12.72 -4.04 4.86
N ARG A 50 13.60 -3.05 4.66
CA ARG A 50 15.04 -3.16 4.92
C ARG A 50 15.37 -3.48 6.37
N ASN A 51 14.75 -2.77 7.31
CA ASN A 51 14.97 -2.99 8.74
C ASN A 51 14.58 -4.42 9.16
N ALA A 52 13.58 -5.00 8.50
CA ALA A 52 13.18 -6.39 8.69
C ALA A 52 14.05 -7.41 7.91
N LYS A 53 15.08 -6.94 7.18
CA LYS A 53 15.97 -7.75 6.32
C LYS A 53 15.19 -8.59 5.30
N LYS A 54 14.16 -8.00 4.69
CA LYS A 54 13.35 -8.63 3.63
C LYS A 54 13.58 -7.94 2.29
N ALA A 55 13.25 -8.64 1.20
CA ALA A 55 13.12 -8.09 -0.14
C ALA A 55 11.66 -8.24 -0.60
N GLY A 56 11.14 -7.23 -1.29
CA GLY A 56 9.77 -7.20 -1.79
C GLY A 56 9.69 -7.70 -3.23
N ARG A 57 8.61 -8.42 -3.57
CA ARG A 57 8.38 -8.90 -4.95
C ARG A 57 7.14 -8.27 -5.59
N THR A 58 6.08 -8.15 -4.82
CA THR A 58 4.80 -7.59 -5.26
C THR A 58 4.58 -6.25 -4.59
N ILE A 59 4.24 -5.26 -5.40
CA ILE A 59 3.85 -3.92 -4.96
C ILE A 59 2.38 -3.74 -5.32
N THR A 60 1.59 -3.23 -4.37
CA THR A 60 0.21 -2.84 -4.60
C THR A 60 0.05 -1.36 -4.26
N LEU A 61 -0.52 -0.60 -5.18
CA LEU A 61 -0.84 0.82 -5.00
C LEU A 61 -2.34 1.01 -5.21
N GLY A 62 -3.01 1.52 -4.17
CA GLY A 62 -4.40 1.96 -4.24
C GLY A 62 -4.48 3.48 -4.06
N ILE A 63 -5.19 4.17 -4.95
CA ILE A 63 -5.44 5.60 -4.86
C ILE A 63 -6.95 5.83 -4.96
N GLY A 64 -7.51 6.49 -3.93
CA GLY A 64 -8.87 7.02 -3.97
C GLY A 64 -8.89 8.39 -4.64
N TYR A 65 -9.90 8.66 -5.45
CA TYR A 65 -10.13 10.00 -6.01
C TYR A 65 -10.70 10.93 -4.95
N SER A 66 -10.63 12.25 -5.20
CA SER A 66 -11.19 13.22 -4.27
C SER A 66 -12.69 13.02 -4.10
N ARG A 67 -13.21 13.50 -2.97
CA ARG A 67 -14.65 13.45 -2.70
C ARG A 67 -15.46 14.28 -3.70
N GLU A 68 -14.83 15.29 -4.29
CA GLU A 68 -15.44 16.19 -5.28
C GLU A 68 -15.43 15.58 -6.70
N GLU A 69 -14.41 14.79 -7.05
CA GLU A 69 -14.31 14.10 -8.35
C GLU A 69 -14.97 12.72 -8.35
N PHE A 70 -16.28 12.69 -8.09
CA PHE A 70 -17.16 11.53 -8.37
C PHE A 70 -17.00 10.27 -7.50
N GLY A 71 -16.06 10.26 -6.54
CA GLY A 71 -15.80 9.10 -5.69
C GLY A 71 -15.18 7.92 -6.44
N GLY A 72 -14.70 6.92 -5.68
CA GLY A 72 -14.01 5.76 -6.24
C GLY A 72 -12.49 5.89 -6.20
N GLY A 73 -11.81 5.26 -7.15
CA GLY A 73 -10.36 5.17 -7.19
C GLY A 73 -9.89 4.01 -8.06
N PHE A 74 -8.58 3.77 -8.06
CA PHE A 74 -7.99 2.62 -8.73
C PHE A 74 -7.02 1.88 -7.82
N SER A 75 -6.80 0.61 -8.13
CA SER A 75 -5.80 -0.22 -7.49
C SER A 75 -5.07 -1.03 -8.55
N HIS A 76 -3.73 -1.00 -8.50
CA HIS A 76 -2.88 -1.80 -9.35
C HIS A 76 -1.87 -2.57 -8.51
N ALA A 77 -1.61 -3.81 -8.93
CA ALA A 77 -0.57 -4.63 -8.38
C ALA A 77 0.43 -4.99 -9.48
N PHE A 78 1.72 -4.94 -9.14
CA PHE A 78 2.80 -5.33 -10.01
C PHE A 78 3.72 -6.30 -9.26
N THR A 79 3.99 -7.45 -9.87
CA THR A 79 4.88 -8.47 -9.32
C THR A 79 6.11 -8.56 -10.21
N MET A 80 7.27 -8.33 -9.63
CA MET A 80 8.55 -8.46 -10.31
C MET A 80 8.93 -9.93 -10.47
N ASP A 81 9.77 -10.22 -11.48
CA ASP A 81 10.32 -11.56 -11.70
C ASP A 81 11.21 -11.98 -10.52
N GLU A 82 12.09 -11.09 -10.08
CA GLU A 82 12.94 -11.26 -8.91
C GLU A 82 12.59 -10.29 -7.78
N PRO A 83 12.62 -10.72 -6.50
CA PRO A 83 12.41 -9.84 -5.37
C PRO A 83 13.55 -8.81 -5.25
N THR A 84 13.21 -7.55 -4.97
CA THR A 84 14.16 -6.46 -4.85
C THR A 84 14.08 -5.74 -3.50
N ASN A 85 15.20 -5.12 -3.15
CA ASN A 85 15.37 -4.23 -2.01
C ASN A 85 16.14 -2.95 -2.43
N ILE A 86 16.20 -2.69 -3.73
CA ILE A 86 16.92 -1.55 -4.29
C ILE A 86 16.00 -0.32 -4.25
N THR A 87 16.57 0.86 -3.96
CA THR A 87 15.90 2.17 -4.07
C THR A 87 16.58 2.96 -5.16
#